data_AF-A0A812UYD9-F1
#
_entry.id   AF-A0A812UYD9-F1
#
_cell.length_a   1.000
_cell.length_b   1.000
_cell.length_c   1.000
_cell.angle_alpha   90.00
_cell.angle_beta   90.00
_cell.angle_gamma   90.00
#
_symmetry.space_group_name_H-M   'P 1'
#
loop_
_entity.id
_entity.type
_entity.pdbx_description
1 polymer ?
#
loop_
_entity_poly.entity_id
_entity_poly.type
_entity_poly.pdbx_seq_one_letter_code
_entity_poly.pdbx_strand_id
1 'polypeptide(L)'
;MVAELPRSGAVVAWGSRFSGGDCEHVREQLTQVKTIHASHLAFAALKEDGSVVAWGHGRFGGDSAAVQDQLQNVASIKACHSAFAAIRHDGSGVAWGDLRYAGDCSAVQDQMVDLKGLQSTRGAFAGLRDVGSVVTWGNPSCGGDSSSVRALLTDVRQLQGNQFAFAALRGDGSVVTWGDVSFGGDCSSQEEQLRDVREIQANDLAFAAIRADGCIVTWGHPNGGGGHVFPRPPTLA
;
A
#
# COMPACT_ATOMS: atom_id res chain seq x y z
N MET A 1 -16.51 3.09 -11.70
CA MET A 1 -16.55 1.69 -11.26
C MET A 1 -16.18 0.81 -12.44
N VAL A 2 -15.50 -0.31 -12.21
CA VAL A 2 -15.05 -1.22 -13.28
C VAL A 2 -15.23 -2.66 -12.81
N ALA A 3 -15.55 -3.58 -13.73
CA ALA A 3 -15.46 -5.00 -13.48
C ALA A 3 -14.83 -5.75 -14.65
N GLU A 4 -14.25 -6.89 -14.33
CA GLU A 4 -13.71 -7.86 -15.27
C GLU A 4 -14.72 -9.00 -15.49
N LEU A 5 -14.84 -9.46 -16.74
CA LEU A 5 -15.73 -10.57 -17.11
C LEU A 5 -14.99 -11.92 -17.00
N PRO A 6 -15.44 -12.86 -16.14
CA PRO A 6 -14.69 -14.06 -15.76
C PRO A 6 -14.33 -15.06 -16.88
N ARG A 7 -14.96 -14.95 -18.06
CA ARG A 7 -14.79 -15.91 -19.16
C ARG A 7 -14.02 -15.38 -20.36
N SER A 8 -13.83 -14.06 -20.44
CA SER A 8 -13.17 -13.40 -21.56
C SER A 8 -11.95 -12.59 -21.14
N GLY A 9 -11.77 -12.32 -19.84
CA GLY A 9 -10.77 -11.35 -19.36
C GLY A 9 -11.04 -9.94 -19.89
N ALA A 10 -12.27 -9.69 -20.38
CA ALA A 10 -12.68 -8.41 -20.93
C ALA A 10 -13.13 -7.49 -19.80
N VAL A 11 -12.74 -6.22 -19.89
CA VAL A 11 -13.05 -5.21 -18.88
C VAL A 11 -14.23 -4.36 -19.33
N VAL A 12 -15.18 -4.14 -18.41
CA VAL A 12 -16.28 -3.20 -18.57
C VAL A 12 -16.13 -2.10 -17.54
N ALA A 13 -16.03 -0.85 -17.99
CA ALA A 13 -16.04 0.33 -17.15
C ALA A 13 -17.40 1.04 -17.21
N TRP A 14 -17.82 1.63 -16.10
CA TRP A 14 -19.02 2.46 -16.03
C TRP A 14 -18.90 3.57 -14.98
N GLY A 15 -19.67 4.64 -15.15
CA GLY A 15 -19.67 5.81 -14.27
C GLY A 15 -19.07 7.04 -14.94
N SER A 16 -18.51 7.96 -14.16
CA SER A 16 -17.94 9.22 -14.68
C SER A 16 -16.83 8.95 -15.70
N ARG A 17 -17.00 9.47 -16.91
CA ARG A 17 -16.00 9.40 -18.00
C ARG A 17 -14.62 9.91 -17.57
N PHE A 18 -14.61 10.98 -16.75
CA PHE A 18 -13.38 11.62 -16.28
C PHE A 18 -12.71 10.87 -15.14
N SER A 19 -13.36 9.83 -14.62
CA SER A 19 -12.91 9.03 -13.48
C SER A 19 -12.72 7.57 -13.88
N GLY A 20 -12.39 7.32 -15.15
CA GLY A 20 -12.16 5.97 -15.70
C GLY A 20 -13.42 5.15 -15.93
N GLY A 21 -14.60 5.78 -15.91
CA GLY A 21 -15.87 5.16 -16.31
C GLY A 21 -16.03 4.95 -17.82
N ASP A 22 -15.10 5.50 -18.62
CA ASP A 22 -14.94 5.23 -20.04
C ASP A 22 -13.54 4.64 -20.26
N CYS A 23 -13.48 3.49 -20.93
CA CYS A 23 -12.25 2.80 -21.28
C CYS A 23 -12.18 2.48 -22.79
N GLU A 24 -12.98 3.14 -23.64
CA GLU A 24 -13.02 2.82 -25.07
C GLU A 24 -11.67 2.99 -25.76
N HIS A 25 -10.91 4.04 -25.40
CA HIS A 25 -9.58 4.31 -25.96
C HIS A 25 -8.52 3.24 -25.62
N VAL A 26 -8.75 2.44 -24.58
CA VAL A 26 -7.84 1.36 -24.17
C VAL A 26 -8.48 -0.02 -24.30
N ARG A 27 -9.70 -0.11 -24.86
CA ARG A 27 -10.49 -1.34 -24.88
C ARG A 27 -9.76 -2.51 -25.54
N GLU A 28 -9.08 -2.27 -26.65
CA GLU A 28 -8.34 -3.31 -27.38
C GLU A 28 -7.11 -3.80 -26.60
N GLN A 29 -6.58 -2.99 -25.69
CA GLN A 29 -5.45 -3.35 -24.83
C GLN A 29 -5.89 -4.14 -23.59
N LEU A 30 -7.15 -3.98 -23.14
CA LEU A 30 -7.74 -4.64 -21.97
C LEU A 30 -8.19 -6.08 -22.27
N THR A 31 -7.24 -6.91 -22.68
CA THR A 31 -7.41 -8.33 -22.95
C THR A 31 -6.56 -9.15 -21.98
N GLN A 32 -7.06 -10.32 -21.57
CA GLN A 32 -6.37 -11.20 -20.60
C GLN A 32 -5.96 -10.44 -19.33
N VAL A 33 -6.88 -9.62 -18.81
CA VAL A 33 -6.66 -8.93 -17.54
C VAL A 33 -6.66 -9.95 -16.41
N LYS A 34 -5.70 -9.81 -15.51
CA LYS A 34 -5.51 -10.66 -14.33
C LYS A 34 -6.07 -10.00 -13.08
N THR A 35 -5.76 -8.72 -12.88
CA THR A 35 -6.28 -7.90 -11.78
C THR A 35 -6.48 -6.45 -12.21
N ILE A 36 -7.40 -5.75 -11.53
CA ILE A 36 -7.61 -4.31 -11.70
C ILE A 36 -7.43 -3.61 -10.36
N HIS A 37 -6.66 -2.53 -10.37
CA HIS A 37 -6.40 -1.67 -9.23
C HIS A 37 -6.97 -0.28 -9.49
N ALA A 38 -7.55 0.34 -8.46
CA ALA A 38 -8.20 1.64 -8.56
C ALA A 38 -7.54 2.66 -7.64
N SER A 39 -7.21 3.83 -8.20
CA SER A 39 -7.04 5.05 -7.41
C SER A 39 -8.38 5.79 -7.32
N HIS A 40 -8.41 7.01 -6.79
CA HIS A 40 -9.66 7.76 -6.63
C HIS A 40 -10.34 8.09 -7.98
N LEU A 41 -9.57 8.34 -9.05
CA LEU A 41 -10.10 8.77 -10.36
C LEU A 41 -9.48 8.04 -11.56
N ALA A 42 -8.71 6.98 -11.33
CA ALA A 42 -8.05 6.20 -12.37
C ALA A 42 -7.99 4.72 -12.03
N PHE A 43 -7.67 3.91 -13.03
CA PHE A 43 -7.51 2.47 -12.92
C PHE A 43 -6.23 2.02 -13.60
N ALA A 44 -5.69 0.91 -13.13
CA ALA A 44 -4.59 0.18 -13.75
C ALA A 44 -4.95 -1.31 -13.81
N ALA A 45 -4.91 -1.89 -15.00
CA ALA A 45 -5.09 -3.31 -15.22
C ALA A 45 -3.72 -3.98 -15.37
N LEU A 46 -3.47 -5.02 -14.56
CA LEU A 46 -2.36 -5.93 -14.74
C LEU A 46 -2.85 -7.09 -15.62
N LYS A 47 -2.17 -7.35 -16.72
CA LYS A 47 -2.47 -8.45 -17.64
C LYS A 47 -1.70 -9.72 -17.28
N GLU A 48 -2.14 -10.86 -17.80
CA GLU A 48 -1.50 -12.16 -17.57
C GLU A 48 -0.06 -12.23 -18.11
N ASP A 49 0.25 -11.44 -19.14
CA ASP A 49 1.61 -11.31 -19.67
C ASP A 49 2.53 -10.38 -18.86
N GLY A 50 2.02 -9.81 -17.76
CA GLY A 50 2.75 -8.88 -16.90
C GLY A 50 2.82 -7.44 -17.43
N SER A 51 2.14 -7.11 -18.53
CA SER A 51 2.01 -5.72 -18.98
C SER A 51 0.91 -4.98 -18.21
N VAL A 52 1.03 -3.66 -18.09
CA VAL A 52 0.04 -2.81 -17.41
C VAL A 52 -0.59 -1.81 -18.38
N VAL A 53 -1.91 -1.66 -18.26
CA VAL A 53 -2.69 -0.65 -18.99
C VAL A 53 -3.38 0.25 -17.96
N ALA A 54 -3.08 1.54 -18.01
CA ALA A 54 -3.72 2.55 -17.16
C ALA A 54 -4.73 3.39 -17.94
N TRP A 55 -5.81 3.81 -17.27
CA TRP A 55 -6.79 4.74 -17.84
C TRP A 55 -7.54 5.54 -16.78
N GLY A 56 -8.26 6.57 -17.22
CA GLY A 56 -8.97 7.51 -16.37
C GLY A 56 -8.23 8.84 -16.25
N HIS A 57 -8.32 9.51 -15.09
CA HIS A 57 -7.73 10.83 -14.94
C HIS A 57 -6.19 10.76 -14.93
N GLY A 58 -5.53 11.44 -15.88
CA GLY A 58 -4.07 11.42 -16.05
C GLY A 58 -3.29 11.68 -14.76
N ARG A 59 -3.58 12.78 -14.05
CA ARG A 59 -2.92 13.10 -12.76
C ARG A 59 -3.14 12.08 -11.64
N PHE A 60 -4.15 11.22 -11.73
CA PHE A 60 -4.43 10.21 -10.70
C PHE A 60 -3.85 8.84 -11.08
N GLY A 61 -2.96 8.81 -12.08
CA GLY A 61 -2.31 7.61 -12.60
C GLY A 61 -3.00 6.98 -13.80
N GLY A 62 -3.98 7.66 -14.40
CA GLY A 62 -4.61 7.22 -15.66
C GLY A 62 -3.73 7.43 -16.89
N ASP A 63 -2.65 8.20 -16.76
CA ASP A 63 -1.59 8.34 -17.75
C ASP A 63 -0.30 7.74 -17.17
N SER A 64 0.23 6.75 -17.86
CA SER A 64 1.46 6.03 -17.50
C SER A 64 2.52 6.09 -18.60
N ALA A 65 2.33 6.96 -19.61
CA ALA A 65 3.20 7.01 -20.79
C ALA A 65 4.67 7.25 -20.44
N ALA A 66 4.95 8.05 -19.40
CA ALA A 66 6.31 8.34 -18.94
C ALA A 66 7.06 7.13 -18.35
N VAL A 67 6.34 6.07 -17.94
CA VAL A 67 6.91 4.87 -17.33
C VAL A 67 6.52 3.59 -18.07
N GLN A 68 5.91 3.69 -19.26
CA GLN A 68 5.33 2.55 -19.97
C GLN A 68 6.36 1.43 -20.27
N ASP A 69 7.61 1.80 -20.53
CA ASP A 69 8.72 0.85 -20.76
C ASP A 69 9.08 0.04 -19.51
N GLN A 70 8.78 0.56 -18.31
CA GLN A 70 8.97 -0.12 -17.04
C GLN A 70 7.75 -0.97 -16.65
N LEU A 71 6.60 -0.74 -17.29
CA LEU A 71 5.35 -1.45 -17.02
C LEU A 71 5.22 -2.75 -17.83
N GLN A 72 6.35 -3.45 -17.96
CA GLN A 72 6.49 -4.78 -18.54
C GLN A 72 7.05 -5.74 -17.48
N ASN A 73 6.59 -6.99 -17.47
CA ASN A 73 6.92 -8.00 -16.46
C ASN A 73 6.58 -7.56 -15.02
N VAL A 74 5.44 -6.88 -14.85
CA VAL A 74 4.90 -6.49 -13.55
C VAL A 74 4.31 -7.71 -12.85
N ALA A 75 4.69 -7.92 -11.60
CA ALA A 75 4.19 -9.00 -10.75
C ALA A 75 2.98 -8.56 -9.91
N SER A 76 2.97 -7.31 -9.42
CA SER A 76 1.88 -6.78 -8.60
C SER A 76 1.78 -5.25 -8.67
N ILE A 77 0.58 -4.73 -8.40
CA ILE A 77 0.29 -3.29 -8.34
C ILE A 77 -0.36 -2.96 -6.99
N LYS A 78 -0.05 -1.79 -6.45
CA LYS A 78 -0.74 -1.17 -5.31
C LYS A 78 -1.16 0.24 -5.71
N ALA A 79 -2.35 0.64 -5.30
CA ALA A 79 -2.87 1.99 -5.53
C ALA A 79 -2.96 2.75 -4.21
N CYS A 80 -2.71 4.06 -4.26
CA CYS A 80 -3.13 5.01 -3.23
C CYS A 80 -4.18 5.96 -3.82
N HIS A 81 -4.50 7.06 -3.14
CA HIS A 81 -5.58 7.96 -3.56
C HIS A 81 -5.38 8.54 -4.97
N SER A 82 -4.14 8.81 -5.38
CA SER A 82 -3.83 9.52 -6.64
C SER A 82 -2.61 8.99 -7.38
N ALA A 83 -2.08 7.83 -6.98
CA ALA A 83 -0.93 7.21 -7.62
C ALA A 83 -1.00 5.69 -7.55
N PHE A 84 -0.16 5.05 -8.35
CA PHE A 84 0.07 3.62 -8.35
C PHE A 84 1.56 3.34 -8.15
N ALA A 85 1.85 2.18 -7.61
CA ALA A 85 3.18 1.60 -7.54
C ALA A 85 3.11 0.14 -7.97
N ALA A 86 4.14 -0.33 -8.67
CA ALA A 86 4.23 -1.70 -9.16
C ALA A 86 5.57 -2.33 -8.74
N ILE A 87 5.52 -3.64 -8.45
CA ILE A 87 6.70 -4.49 -8.31
C ILE A 87 6.81 -5.33 -9.57
N ARG A 88 8.00 -5.34 -10.19
CA ARG A 88 8.34 -6.18 -11.33
C ARG A 88 8.83 -7.55 -10.87
N HIS A 89 8.80 -8.54 -11.76
CA HIS A 89 9.22 -9.91 -11.45
C HIS A 89 10.69 -10.05 -11.04
N ASP A 90 11.54 -9.08 -11.38
CA ASP A 90 12.93 -8.99 -10.93
C ASP A 90 13.09 -8.28 -9.57
N GLY A 91 11.99 -7.93 -8.91
CA GLY A 91 11.98 -7.24 -7.62
C GLY A 91 12.14 -5.72 -7.72
N SER A 92 12.29 -5.15 -8.92
CA SER A 92 12.41 -3.69 -9.06
C SER A 92 11.04 -2.99 -8.93
N GLY A 93 11.04 -1.77 -8.41
CA GLY A 93 9.83 -0.97 -8.22
C GLY A 93 9.72 0.22 -9.18
N VAL A 94 8.48 0.58 -9.52
CA VAL A 94 8.13 1.79 -10.30
C VAL A 94 6.86 2.42 -9.72
N ALA A 95 6.74 3.74 -9.76
CA ALA A 95 5.54 4.47 -9.36
C ALA A 95 5.14 5.51 -10.43
N TRP A 96 3.84 5.83 -10.49
CA TRP A 96 3.30 6.87 -11.38
C TRP A 96 2.00 7.48 -10.82
N GLY A 97 1.66 8.69 -11.27
CA GLY A 97 0.47 9.43 -10.82
C GLY A 97 0.80 10.83 -10.34
N ASP A 98 0.08 11.36 -9.34
CA ASP A 98 0.30 12.72 -8.85
C ASP A 98 1.64 12.82 -8.10
N LEU A 99 2.53 13.69 -8.61
CA LEU A 99 3.87 13.92 -8.08
C LEU A 99 3.88 14.50 -6.65
N ARG A 100 2.81 15.19 -6.22
CA ARG A 100 2.69 15.72 -4.85
C ARG A 100 2.27 14.65 -3.84
N TYR A 101 1.82 13.52 -4.35
CA TYR A 101 1.55 12.32 -3.59
C TYR A 101 2.67 11.32 -3.88
N ALA A 102 2.35 10.05 -4.12
CA ALA A 102 3.34 8.99 -4.23
C ALA A 102 3.67 8.60 -5.68
N GLY A 103 3.40 9.49 -6.65
CA GLY A 103 3.65 9.26 -8.07
C GLY A 103 5.10 9.44 -8.52
N ASP A 104 5.96 10.04 -7.68
CA ASP A 104 7.39 10.21 -7.93
C ASP A 104 8.19 9.36 -6.93
N CYS A 105 8.96 8.39 -7.44
CA CYS A 105 9.88 7.57 -6.66
C CYS A 105 11.36 7.82 -7.02
N SER A 106 11.68 8.84 -7.82
CA SER A 106 13.03 9.11 -8.31
C SER A 106 14.06 9.28 -7.19
N ALA A 107 13.68 9.94 -6.10
CA ALA A 107 14.54 10.15 -4.92
C ALA A 107 14.91 8.85 -4.18
N VAL A 108 14.15 7.77 -4.39
CA VAL A 108 14.37 6.46 -3.74
C VAL A 108 14.59 5.33 -4.75
N GLN A 109 14.78 5.64 -6.03
CA GLN A 109 14.84 4.64 -7.10
C GLN A 109 15.92 3.57 -6.85
N ASP A 110 17.08 3.97 -6.35
CA ASP A 110 18.18 3.05 -6.01
C ASP A 110 17.84 2.08 -4.87
N GLN A 111 16.80 2.38 -4.08
CA GLN A 111 16.30 1.55 -2.99
C GLN A 111 15.11 0.68 -3.41
N MET A 112 14.54 0.90 -4.60
CA MET A 112 13.37 0.18 -5.15
C MET A 112 13.80 -1.13 -5.82
N VAL A 113 14.55 -1.96 -5.08
CA VAL A 113 15.09 -3.24 -5.52
C VAL A 113 14.81 -4.33 -4.48
N ASP A 114 14.71 -5.58 -4.94
CA ASP A 114 14.37 -6.75 -4.12
C ASP A 114 13.06 -6.56 -3.33
N LEU A 115 12.08 -5.85 -3.91
CA LEU A 115 10.78 -5.63 -3.29
C LEU A 115 9.93 -6.90 -3.34
N LYS A 116 9.38 -7.29 -2.19
CA LYS A 116 8.43 -8.40 -2.07
C LYS A 116 7.01 -7.98 -1.72
N GLY A 117 6.81 -6.72 -1.31
CA GLY A 117 5.48 -6.24 -0.97
C GLY A 117 5.36 -4.72 -0.95
N LEU A 118 4.16 -4.23 -1.21
CA LEU A 118 3.79 -2.82 -1.17
C LEU A 118 2.61 -2.60 -0.23
N GLN A 119 2.71 -1.57 0.59
CA GLN A 119 1.59 -0.98 1.30
C GLN A 119 1.44 0.50 0.95
N SER A 120 0.23 1.00 1.19
CA SER A 120 -0.15 2.35 0.81
C SER A 120 -0.93 3.01 1.94
N THR A 121 -0.69 4.29 2.14
CA THR A 121 -1.63 5.18 2.82
C THR A 121 -2.41 5.97 1.77
N ARG A 122 -3.15 7.00 2.17
CA ARG A 122 -3.82 7.90 1.23
C ARG A 122 -2.82 8.59 0.29
N GLY A 123 -1.62 8.90 0.76
CA GLY A 123 -0.67 9.75 0.03
C GLY A 123 0.77 9.26 -0.07
N ALA A 124 1.08 8.08 0.46
CA ALA A 124 2.41 7.51 0.47
C ALA A 124 2.39 6.00 0.18
N PHE A 125 3.55 5.47 -0.18
CA PHE A 125 3.80 4.03 -0.28
C PHE A 125 4.95 3.62 0.63
N ALA A 126 4.90 2.37 1.07
CA ALA A 126 5.98 1.68 1.76
C ALA A 126 6.24 0.33 1.08
N GLY A 127 7.48 0.11 0.64
CA GLY A 127 7.95 -1.12 0.05
C GLY A 127 8.75 -1.96 1.03
N LEU A 128 8.37 -3.23 1.19
CA LEU A 128 9.13 -4.20 1.98
C LEU A 128 10.11 -4.93 1.06
N ARG A 129 11.40 -4.89 1.41
CA ARG A 129 12.47 -5.60 0.70
C ARG A 129 12.68 -7.01 1.26
N ASP A 130 13.25 -7.90 0.45
CA ASP A 130 13.55 -9.28 0.84
C ASP A 130 14.42 -9.37 2.08
N VAL A 131 15.41 -8.48 2.18
CA VAL A 131 16.32 -8.33 3.33
C VAL A 131 15.64 -7.79 4.60
N GLY A 132 14.33 -7.53 4.57
CA GLY A 132 13.55 -7.06 5.71
C GLY A 132 13.69 -5.56 6.00
N SER A 133 14.33 -4.79 5.12
CA SER A 133 14.33 -3.33 5.19
C SER A 133 13.13 -2.71 4.47
N VAL A 134 12.78 -1.48 4.82
CA VAL A 134 11.64 -0.76 4.24
C VAL A 134 12.10 0.49 3.51
N VAL A 135 11.54 0.75 2.33
CA VAL A 135 11.68 2.00 1.58
C VAL A 135 10.33 2.71 1.56
N THR A 136 10.32 4.03 1.78
CA THR A 136 9.09 4.84 1.76
C THR A 136 9.24 6.03 0.84
N TRP A 137 8.13 6.44 0.22
CA TRP A 137 8.07 7.66 -0.60
C TRP A 137 6.65 8.22 -0.67
N GLY A 138 6.55 9.44 -1.19
CA GLY A 138 5.32 10.20 -1.32
C GLY A 138 5.17 11.25 -0.24
N ASN A 139 3.92 11.59 0.10
CA ASN A 139 3.63 12.70 1.01
C ASN A 139 4.14 12.41 2.44
N PRO A 140 5.05 13.23 3.00
CA PRO A 140 5.61 13.01 4.34
C PRO A 140 4.55 12.98 5.45
N SER A 141 3.53 13.84 5.37
CA SER A 141 2.41 13.88 6.33
C SER A 141 1.51 12.63 6.26
N CYS A 142 1.67 11.80 5.24
CA CYS A 142 0.98 10.52 5.08
C CYS A 142 1.93 9.32 5.31
N GLY A 143 3.12 9.53 5.89
CA GLY A 143 4.11 8.47 6.14
C GLY A 143 5.07 8.21 4.97
N GLY A 144 5.19 9.14 4.01
CA GLY A 144 6.16 9.05 2.92
C GLY A 144 7.62 9.21 3.36
N ASP A 145 7.84 9.78 4.54
CA ASP A 145 9.16 9.91 5.17
C ASP A 145 9.24 9.02 6.43
N SER A 146 10.15 8.04 6.39
CA SER A 146 10.45 7.13 7.50
C SER A 146 11.86 7.34 8.08
N SER A 147 12.53 8.45 7.73
CA SER A 147 13.91 8.72 8.10
C SER A 147 14.16 8.70 9.61
N SER A 148 13.19 9.16 10.41
CA SER A 148 13.26 9.17 11.88
C SER A 148 13.29 7.76 12.51
N VAL A 149 12.72 6.77 11.84
CA VAL A 149 12.64 5.38 12.32
C VAL A 149 13.45 4.41 11.48
N ARG A 150 14.21 4.90 10.50
CA ARG A 150 14.97 4.08 9.52
C ARG A 150 15.86 3.02 10.16
N ALA A 151 16.51 3.35 11.29
CA ALA A 151 17.38 2.41 12.00
C ALA A 151 16.61 1.21 12.59
N LEU A 152 15.33 1.41 12.89
CA LEU A 152 14.44 0.38 13.44
C LEU A 152 13.77 -0.45 12.34
N LEU A 153 13.69 0.03 11.10
CA LEU A 153 13.08 -0.67 9.96
C LEU A 153 14.01 -1.76 9.39
N THR A 154 14.37 -2.71 10.25
CA THR A 154 15.21 -3.88 9.99
C THR A 154 14.53 -5.16 10.47
N ASP A 155 14.73 -6.28 9.77
CA ASP A 155 14.02 -7.56 9.99
C ASP A 155 12.48 -7.38 10.03
N VAL A 156 11.94 -6.52 9.15
CA VAL A 156 10.50 -6.32 9.00
C VAL A 156 9.90 -7.51 8.27
N ARG A 157 8.84 -8.07 8.87
CA ARG A 157 8.14 -9.25 8.35
C ARG A 157 6.74 -8.91 7.86
N GLN A 158 6.12 -7.87 8.42
CA GLN A 158 4.80 -7.40 8.01
C GLN A 158 4.79 -5.86 7.95
N LEU A 159 4.13 -5.33 6.94
CA LEU A 159 3.80 -3.91 6.82
C LEU A 159 2.29 -3.74 6.71
N GLN A 160 1.77 -2.73 7.38
CA GLN A 160 0.39 -2.26 7.24
C GLN A 160 0.34 -0.73 7.14
N GLY A 161 -0.60 -0.22 6.37
CA GLY A 161 -0.90 1.20 6.27
C GLY A 161 -2.37 1.46 6.55
N ASN A 162 -2.67 2.58 7.19
CA ASN A 162 -4.02 3.14 7.27
C ASN A 162 -4.12 4.39 6.39
N GLN A 163 -5.04 5.32 6.67
CA GLN A 163 -5.19 6.51 5.83
C GLN A 163 -3.95 7.42 5.82
N PHE A 164 -3.19 7.53 6.92
CA PHE A 164 -2.09 8.51 7.03
C PHE A 164 -0.83 8.03 7.78
N ALA A 165 -0.81 6.79 8.26
CA ALA A 165 0.30 6.22 9.01
C ALA A 165 0.58 4.77 8.58
N PHE A 166 1.78 4.30 8.93
CA PHE A 166 2.22 2.93 8.72
C PHE A 166 2.65 2.28 10.04
N ALA A 167 2.55 0.96 10.07
CA ALA A 167 3.06 0.11 11.12
C ALA A 167 3.85 -1.07 10.53
N ALA A 168 5.02 -1.33 11.08
CA ALA A 168 5.89 -2.44 10.73
C ALA A 168 6.00 -3.42 11.90
N LEU A 169 5.74 -4.70 11.64
CA LEU A 169 6.06 -5.77 12.57
C LEU A 169 7.46 -6.28 12.27
N ARG A 170 8.34 -6.17 13.27
CA ARG A 170 9.70 -6.69 13.22
C ARG A 170 9.74 -8.12 13.70
N GLY A 171 10.85 -8.76 13.41
CA GLY A 171 10.99 -10.16 13.66
C GLY A 171 11.19 -10.60 15.10
N ASP A 172 11.61 -9.68 15.95
CA ASP A 172 11.62 -9.84 17.40
C ASP A 172 10.22 -9.67 18.03
N GLY A 173 9.18 -9.44 17.23
CA GLY A 173 7.81 -9.21 17.69
C GLY A 173 7.56 -7.78 18.16
N SER A 174 8.50 -6.85 17.94
CA SER A 174 8.30 -5.41 18.20
C SER A 174 7.59 -4.71 17.02
N VAL A 175 6.91 -3.61 17.34
CA VAL A 175 6.20 -2.78 16.36
C VAL A 175 6.88 -1.43 16.22
N VAL A 176 7.06 -0.97 14.98
CA VAL A 176 7.57 0.37 14.66
C VAL A 176 6.51 1.10 13.83
N THR A 177 6.20 2.35 14.19
CA THR A 177 5.22 3.17 13.46
C THR A 177 5.83 4.48 12.99
N TRP A 178 5.23 5.06 11.94
CA TRP A 178 5.56 6.39 11.44
C TRP A 178 4.38 6.97 10.63
N GLY A 179 4.44 8.27 10.34
CA GLY A 179 3.38 9.02 9.66
C GLY A 179 2.59 9.90 10.63
N ASP A 180 1.31 10.13 10.35
CA ASP A 180 0.49 11.02 11.18
C ASP A 180 0.22 10.43 12.57
N VAL A 181 0.64 11.17 13.61
CA VAL A 181 0.51 10.78 15.01
C VAL A 181 -0.96 10.52 15.41
N SER A 182 -1.91 11.32 14.91
CA SER A 182 -3.33 11.17 15.22
C SER A 182 -3.93 9.89 14.66
N PHE A 183 -3.25 9.26 13.69
CA PHE A 183 -3.62 8.00 13.06
C PHE A 183 -2.72 6.84 13.51
N GLY A 184 -1.94 7.02 14.59
CA GLY A 184 -1.11 5.96 15.15
C GLY A 184 0.30 5.88 14.55
N GLY A 185 0.76 6.95 13.90
CA GLY A 185 2.15 7.12 13.46
C GLY A 185 3.17 7.22 14.59
N ASP A 186 2.72 7.26 15.85
CA ASP A 186 3.54 7.11 17.05
C ASP A 186 2.87 6.11 17.99
N CYS A 187 3.56 5.02 18.31
CA CYS A 187 3.12 4.00 19.25
C CYS A 187 4.01 3.89 20.50
N SER A 188 4.87 4.89 20.75
CA SER A 188 5.81 4.91 21.88
C SER A 188 5.10 4.76 23.23
N SER A 189 3.90 5.34 23.39
CA SER A 189 3.10 5.20 24.61
C SER A 189 2.57 3.77 24.87
N GLN A 190 2.66 2.86 23.91
CA GLN A 190 2.24 1.47 23.99
C GLN A 190 3.43 0.50 23.88
N GLU A 191 4.68 0.97 23.97
CA GLU A 191 5.88 0.16 23.71
C GLU A 191 5.96 -1.12 24.58
N GLU A 192 5.58 -1.04 25.86
CA GLU A 192 5.57 -2.21 26.76
C GLU A 192 4.51 -3.25 26.37
N GLN A 193 3.41 -2.79 25.75
CA GLN A 193 2.27 -3.62 25.35
C GLN A 193 2.47 -4.20 23.95
N LEU A 194 3.21 -3.51 23.08
CA LEU A 194 3.52 -3.93 21.70
C LEU A 194 4.77 -4.81 21.65
N ARG A 195 4.78 -5.86 22.47
CA ARG A 195 5.80 -6.91 22.50
C ARG A 195 5.17 -8.27 22.24
N ASP A 196 5.96 -9.17 21.67
CA ASP A 196 5.54 -10.51 21.24
C ASP A 196 4.34 -10.46 20.29
N VAL A 197 4.29 -9.43 19.44
CA VAL A 197 3.25 -9.26 18.43
C VAL A 197 3.44 -10.29 17.33
N ARG A 198 2.36 -10.96 16.95
CA ARG A 198 2.34 -11.93 15.85
C ARG A 198 1.82 -11.35 14.56
N GLU A 199 0.91 -10.39 14.66
CA GLU A 199 0.22 -9.84 13.51
C GLU A 199 -0.26 -8.42 13.80
N ILE A 200 -0.19 -7.56 12.78
CA ILE A 200 -0.78 -6.22 12.79
C ILE A 200 -1.90 -6.16 11.74
N GLN A 201 -3.00 -5.54 12.13
CA GLN A 201 -4.12 -5.19 11.26
C GLN A 201 -4.38 -3.69 11.34
N ALA A 202 -4.98 -3.14 10.28
CA ALA A 202 -5.31 -1.73 10.17
C ALA A 202 -6.73 -1.54 9.65
N ASN A 203 -7.38 -0.50 10.12
CA ASN A 203 -8.52 0.11 9.43
C ASN A 203 -8.11 1.50 8.95
N ASP A 204 -9.03 2.32 8.44
CA ASP A 204 -8.69 3.65 7.92
C ASP A 204 -8.08 4.60 8.97
N LEU A 205 -8.39 4.40 10.25
CA LEU A 205 -8.15 5.37 11.32
C LEU A 205 -7.17 4.89 12.41
N ALA A 206 -6.98 3.58 12.54
CA ALA A 206 -6.30 2.95 13.67
C ALA A 206 -5.66 1.61 13.30
N PHE A 207 -4.83 1.11 14.21
CA PHE A 207 -4.18 -0.19 14.13
C PHE A 207 -4.58 -1.10 15.28
N ALA A 208 -4.44 -2.41 15.07
CA ALA A 208 -4.57 -3.44 16.08
C ALA A 208 -3.41 -4.43 15.97
N ALA A 209 -2.77 -4.75 17.09
CA ALA A 209 -1.75 -5.78 17.21
C ALA A 209 -2.31 -6.97 17.98
N ILE A 210 -2.13 -8.16 17.41
CA ILE A 210 -2.47 -9.44 18.05
C ILE A 210 -1.19 -10.01 18.65
N ARG A 211 -1.15 -10.12 19.97
CA ARG A 211 0.00 -10.64 20.72
C ARG A 211 -0.02 -12.16 20.81
N ALA A 212 1.14 -12.76 21.07
CA ALA A 212 1.30 -14.20 21.20
C ALA A 212 0.46 -14.83 22.33
N ASP A 213 0.14 -14.05 23.36
CA ASP A 213 -0.70 -14.42 24.49
C ASP A 213 -2.22 -14.32 24.19
N GLY A 214 -2.58 -13.85 22.99
CA GLY A 214 -3.96 -13.64 22.56
C GLY A 214 -4.56 -12.30 22.98
N CYS A 215 -3.80 -11.41 23.63
CA CYS A 215 -4.22 -10.04 23.88
C CYS A 215 -4.20 -9.21 22.60
N ILE A 216 -5.11 -8.25 22.50
CA ILE A 216 -5.16 -7.30 21.38
C ILE A 216 -4.87 -5.89 21.92
N VAL A 217 -3.93 -5.19 21.29
CA VAL A 217 -3.59 -3.80 21.61
C VAL A 217 -3.94 -2.94 20.42
N THR A 218 -4.74 -1.89 20.61
CA THR A 218 -5.12 -0.95 19.55
C THR A 218 -4.56 0.44 19.81
N TRP A 219 -4.16 1.15 18.76
CA TRP A 219 -3.65 2.52 18.83
C TRP A 219 -4.04 3.31 17.57
N GLY A 220 -3.88 4.63 17.62
CA GLY A 220 -4.35 5.56 16.59
C GLY A 220 -5.63 6.26 16.99
N HIS A 221 -6.43 6.67 16.00
CA HIS A 221 -7.54 7.59 16.25
C HIS A 221 -8.67 6.93 17.09
N PRO A 222 -9.20 7.61 18.13
CA PRO A 222 -10.24 7.05 19.01
C PRO A 222 -11.51 6.60 18.27
N ASN A 223 -12.00 7.40 17.31
CA ASN A 223 -13.15 7.03 16.46
C ASN A 223 -12.93 5.76 15.61
N GLY A 224 -11.68 5.34 15.43
CA GLY A 224 -11.30 4.09 14.77
C GLY A 224 -11.11 2.91 15.73
N GLY A 225 -11.33 3.10 17.03
CA GLY A 225 -11.06 2.12 18.08
C GLY A 225 -9.63 2.15 18.64
N GLY A 226 -8.85 3.19 18.35
CA GLY A 226 -7.49 3.36 18.88
C GLY A 226 -7.46 3.69 20.38
N GLY A 227 -6.45 3.16 21.08
CA GLY A 227 -6.17 3.49 22.48
C GLY A 227 -6.72 2.49 23.51
N HIS A 228 -7.00 1.24 23.11
CA HIS A 228 -7.55 0.21 23.99
C HIS A 228 -6.68 -1.04 24.04
N VAL A 229 -6.67 -1.71 25.19
CA VAL A 229 -6.09 -3.04 25.37
C VAL A 229 -7.21 -4.01 25.69
N PHE A 230 -7.39 -5.04 24.86
CA PHE A 230 -8.35 -6.10 25.06
C PHE A 230 -7.62 -7.35 25.58
N PRO A 231 -7.94 -7.82 26.79
CA PRO A 231 -7.36 -9.04 27.32
C PRO A 231 -7.86 -10.25 26.51
N ARG A 232 -7.13 -11.36 26.62
CA ARG A 232 -7.49 -12.63 25.97
C ARG A 232 -8.98 -12.99 26.23
N PRO A 233 -9.75 -13.35 25.19
CA PRO A 233 -11.11 -13.85 25.38
C PRO A 233 -11.09 -15.11 26.26
N PRO A 234 -12.04 -15.28 27.19
CA PRO A 234 -12.14 -16.52 27.95
C PRO A 234 -12.35 -17.68 26.97
N THR A 235 -11.55 -18.74 27.11
CA THR A 235 -11.78 -19.99 26.38
C THR A 235 -13.13 -20.55 26.81
N LEU A 236 -14.08 -20.65 25.87
CA LEU A 236 -15.28 -21.46 26.07
C LEU A 236 -14.81 -22.90 26.31
N ALA A 237 -15.07 -23.40 27.50
CA ALA A 237 -14.78 -24.77 27.92
C ALA A 237 -15.70 -25.78 27.22
#